data_AF-A0A928YFK1-F1
#
_entry.id   AF-A0A928YFK1-F1
#
_cell.length_a   1.000
_cell.length_b   1.000
_cell.length_c   1.000
_cell.angle_alpha   90.00
_cell.angle_beta   90.00
_cell.angle_gamma   90.00
#
_symmetry.space_group_name_H-M   'P 1'
#
loop_
_entity.id
_entity.type
_entity.pdbx_description
1 polymer ?
#
loop_
_entity_poly.entity_id
_entity_poly.type
_entity_poly.pdbx_seq_one_letter_code
_entity_poly.pdbx_strand_id
1 'polypeptide(L)'
;MINKFEKAKHYKGPKLFINLSPCPPGWHTDPSHSAKLAKLAVDTGVWALKEAVYGEISHTIIPQKFKPVEEYLREQEDLHISFNR
;
A
#
# COMPACT_ATOMS: atom_id res chain seq x y z
N MET A 1 -10.31 2.94 3.25
CA MET A 1 -10.29 3.96 2.17
C MET A 1 -11.45 4.93 2.30
N ILE A 2 -12.72 4.47 2.25
CA ILE A 2 -13.93 5.31 2.32
C ILE A 2 -13.90 6.29 3.51
N ASN A 3 -13.55 5.83 4.70
CA ASN A 3 -13.46 6.70 5.89
C ASN A 3 -12.51 7.90 5.73
N LYS A 4 -11.43 7.78 4.93
CA LYS A 4 -10.52 8.91 4.67
C LYS A 4 -11.20 9.98 3.81
N PHE A 5 -12.01 9.57 2.83
CA PHE A 5 -12.80 10.50 2.03
C PHE A 5 -13.87 11.21 2.86
N GLU A 6 -14.61 10.47 3.68
CA GLU A 6 -15.61 11.05 4.58
C GLU A 6 -14.99 12.05 5.56
N LYS A 7 -13.89 11.67 6.25
CA LYS A 7 -13.14 12.56 7.12
C LYS A 7 -12.65 13.81 6.38
N ALA A 8 -12.15 13.65 5.15
CA ALA A 8 -11.60 14.74 4.39
C ALA A 8 -12.64 15.79 3.95
N LYS A 9 -13.93 15.43 3.82
CA LYS A 9 -15.02 16.38 3.51
C LYS A 9 -15.14 17.49 4.55
N HIS A 10 -14.76 17.24 5.80
CA HIS A 10 -14.85 18.22 6.88
C HIS A 10 -13.74 19.28 6.87
N TYR A 11 -12.65 19.07 6.14
CA TYR A 11 -11.58 20.06 6.02
C TYR A 11 -11.84 21.04 4.87
N LYS A 12 -11.38 22.29 4.98
CA LYS A 12 -11.43 23.27 3.88
C LYS A 12 -10.11 23.30 3.11
N GLY A 13 -10.17 23.56 1.80
CA GLY A 13 -8.99 23.65 0.94
C GLY A 13 -8.66 22.36 0.17
N PRO A 14 -7.54 22.36 -0.59
CA PRO A 14 -7.13 21.23 -1.42
C PRO A 14 -6.80 20.00 -0.57
N LYS A 15 -7.01 18.81 -1.16
CA LYS A 15 -6.84 17.51 -0.52
C LYS A 15 -6.05 16.60 -1.43
N LEU A 16 -5.04 15.93 -0.90
CA LEU A 16 -4.23 14.96 -1.64
C LEU A 16 -4.51 13.56 -1.12
N PHE A 17 -4.84 12.65 -2.04
CA PHE A 17 -4.95 11.23 -1.76
C PHE A 17 -3.93 10.49 -2.62
N ILE A 18 -3.06 9.72 -1.96
CA ILE A 18 -2.11 8.84 -2.65
C ILE A 18 -2.58 7.41 -2.39
N ASN A 19 -2.95 6.72 -3.46
CA ASN A 19 -3.41 5.34 -3.40
C ASN A 19 -2.39 4.41 -4.07
N LEU A 20 -2.09 3.29 -3.42
CA LEU A 20 -1.39 2.19 -4.06
C LEU A 20 -2.38 1.45 -4.95
N SER A 21 -2.10 1.43 -6.25
CA SER A 21 -2.89 0.68 -7.22
C SER A 21 -1.99 -0.38 -7.86
N PRO A 22 -2.07 -1.64 -7.42
CA PRO A 22 -1.37 -2.72 -8.11
C PRO A 22 -1.71 -2.73 -9.60
N CYS A 23 -0.68 -2.78 -10.43
CA CYS A 23 -0.79 -2.72 -11.88
C CYS A 23 -0.26 -4.02 -12.48
N PRO A 24 -1.12 -5.03 -12.73
CA PRO A 24 -0.67 -6.34 -13.20
C PRO A 24 0.23 -6.30 -14.44
N PRO A 25 -0.07 -5.49 -15.47
CA PRO A 25 0.80 -5.37 -16.64
C PRO A 25 2.17 -4.75 -16.34
N GLY A 26 2.23 -3.78 -15.43
CA GLY A 26 3.47 -3.05 -15.14
C GLY A 26 4.36 -3.73 -14.11
N TRP A 27 3.79 -4.60 -13.27
CA TRP A 27 4.51 -5.30 -12.20
C TRP A 27 4.65 -6.80 -12.47
N HIS A 28 4.18 -7.27 -13.63
CA HIS A 28 4.19 -8.66 -14.05
C HIS A 28 3.63 -9.57 -12.95
N THR A 29 2.35 -9.37 -12.63
CA THR A 29 1.64 -10.14 -11.58
C THR A 29 0.34 -10.71 -12.13
N ASP A 30 -0.15 -11.80 -11.53
CA ASP A 30 -1.49 -12.32 -11.86
C ASP A 30 -2.54 -11.26 -11.51
N PRO A 31 -3.45 -10.87 -12.43
CA PRO A 31 -4.49 -9.89 -12.16
C PRO A 31 -5.34 -10.19 -10.92
N SER A 32 -5.57 -11.47 -10.62
CA SER A 32 -6.31 -11.94 -9.44
C SER A 32 -5.59 -11.64 -8.11
N HIS A 33 -4.27 -11.41 -8.14
CA HIS A 33 -3.48 -11.13 -6.94
C HIS A 33 -3.54 -9.65 -6.51
N SER A 34 -4.19 -8.76 -7.25
CA SER A 34 -4.20 -7.32 -6.98
C SER A 34 -4.59 -6.97 -5.52
N ALA A 35 -5.65 -7.59 -4.99
CA ALA A 35 -6.06 -7.35 -3.60
C ALA A 35 -5.06 -7.89 -2.57
N LYS A 36 -4.46 -9.06 -2.85
CA LYS A 36 -3.43 -9.70 -2.03
C LYS A 36 -2.16 -8.84 -1.98
N LEU A 37 -1.70 -8.33 -3.13
CA LEU A 37 -0.56 -7.43 -3.26
C LEU A 37 -0.75 -6.14 -2.46
N ALA A 38 -1.92 -5.50 -2.59
CA ALA A 38 -2.22 -4.29 -1.83
C ALA A 38 -2.18 -4.52 -0.32
N LYS A 39 -2.66 -5.69 0.15
CA LYS A 39 -2.57 -6.08 1.56
C LYS A 39 -1.13 -6.36 1.99
N LEU A 40 -0.38 -7.13 1.20
CA LEU A 40 1.02 -7.45 1.47
C LEU A 40 1.87 -6.18 1.55
N ALA A 41 1.62 -5.18 0.70
CA ALA A 41 2.34 -3.91 0.76
C ALA A 41 2.19 -3.22 2.12
N VAL A 42 1.00 -3.32 2.76
CA VAL A 42 0.79 -2.78 4.11
C VAL A 42 1.42 -3.69 5.16
N ASP A 43 1.21 -5.00 5.07
CA ASP A 43 1.69 -5.98 6.05
C ASP A 43 3.22 -6.09 6.09
N THR A 44 3.92 -5.84 4.98
CA THR A 44 5.40 -5.81 4.90
C THR A 44 5.98 -4.41 5.14
N GLY A 45 5.14 -3.39 5.23
CA GLY A 45 5.57 -2.00 5.44
C GLY A 45 6.03 -1.26 4.19
N VAL A 46 5.95 -1.86 3.00
CA VAL A 46 6.23 -1.21 1.71
C VAL A 46 5.33 0.01 1.48
N TRP A 47 4.08 -0.05 1.97
CA TRP A 47 3.11 1.02 1.86
C TRP A 47 2.51 1.40 3.22
N ALA A 48 2.95 2.54 3.75
CA ALA A 48 2.45 3.07 5.02
C ALA A 48 1.10 3.78 4.83
N LEU A 49 0.06 3.27 5.51
CA LEU A 49 -1.24 3.92 5.55
C LEU A 49 -1.23 5.06 6.57
N LYS A 50 -1.02 6.30 6.10
CA LYS A 50 -0.98 7.50 6.95
C LYS A 50 -1.94 8.61 6.51
N GLU A 51 -2.17 9.56 7.40
CA GLU A 51 -2.91 10.80 7.18
C GLU A 51 -2.09 11.96 7.75
N ALA A 52 -1.98 13.06 7.00
CA ALA A 52 -1.36 14.30 7.45
C ALA A 52 -2.41 15.40 7.49
N VAL A 53 -2.68 15.97 8.67
CA VAL A 53 -3.70 16.99 8.87
C VAL A 53 -3.14 18.10 9.76
N TYR A 54 -3.11 19.34 9.27
CA TYR A 54 -2.60 20.51 10.01
C TYR A 54 -1.21 20.32 10.64
N GLY A 55 -0.31 19.62 9.95
CA GLY A 55 1.06 19.36 10.42
C GLY A 55 1.22 18.06 11.23
N GLU A 56 0.12 17.44 11.66
CA GLU A 56 0.14 16.19 12.43
C GLU A 56 0.03 14.97 11.52
N ILE A 57 0.90 13.98 11.72
CA ILE A 57 0.92 12.72 10.95
C ILE A 57 0.47 11.58 11.85
N SER A 58 -0.55 10.84 11.40
CA SER A 58 -1.05 9.64 12.07
C SER A 58 -1.08 8.46 11.12
N HIS A 59 -0.76 7.26 11.62
CA HIS A 59 -0.91 6.02 10.86
C HIS A 59 -2.30 5.44 11.11
N THR A 60 -3.01 5.10 10.03
CA THR A 60 -4.33 4.48 10.08
C THR A 60 -4.24 3.02 10.51
N ILE A 61 -3.22 2.31 10.03
CA ILE A 61 -2.95 0.90 10.36
C ILE A 61 -1.44 0.77 10.52
N ILE A 62 -1.01 0.22 11.64
CA ILE A 62 0.35 -0.23 11.88
C ILE A 62 0.25 -1.73 12.20
N PRO A 63 0.79 -2.62 11.35
CA PRO A 63 0.88 -4.04 11.68
C PRO A 63 1.61 -4.24 13.01
N GLN A 64 1.10 -5.12 13.88
CA GLN A 64 1.79 -5.45 15.14
C GLN A 64 3.16 -6.10 14.88
N LYS A 65 3.25 -6.88 13.80
CA LYS A 65 4.46 -7.48 13.31
C LYS A 65 4.46 -7.38 11.78
N PHE A 66 5.52 -6.81 11.23
CA PHE A 66 5.70 -6.76 9.78
C PHE A 66 6.08 -8.14 9.25
N LYS A 67 5.52 -8.47 8.10
CA LYS A 67 5.97 -9.61 7.29
C LYS A 67 7.30 -9.30 6.62
N PRO A 68 8.13 -10.31 6.31
CA PRO A 68 9.31 -10.14 5.47
C PRO A 68 8.93 -9.51 4.12
N VAL A 69 9.72 -8.55 3.65
CA VAL A 69 9.44 -7.81 2.41
C VAL A 69 9.44 -8.73 1.19
N GLU A 70 10.16 -9.85 1.27
CA GLU A 70 10.24 -10.89 0.26
C GLU A 70 8.87 -11.49 -0.05
N GLU A 71 7.94 -11.55 0.91
CA GLU A 71 6.56 -12.01 0.65
C GLU A 71 5.83 -11.09 -0.35
N TYR A 72 6.13 -9.78 -0.34
CA TYR A 72 5.57 -8.83 -1.31
C TYR A 72 6.31 -8.85 -2.65
N LEU A 73 7.64 -8.98 -2.62
CA LEU A 73 8.48 -8.93 -3.82
C LEU A 73 8.38 -10.20 -4.67
N ARG A 74 8.17 -11.37 -4.06
CA ARG A 74 8.00 -12.65 -4.78
C ARG A 74 6.74 -12.71 -5.62
N GLU A 75 5.73 -11.91 -5.31
CA GLU A 75 4.50 -11.87 -6.09
C GLU A 75 4.68 -11.10 -7.42
N GLN A 76 5.81 -10.41 -7.61
CA GLN A 76 6.20 -9.69 -8.83
C GLN A 76 7.21 -10.52 -9.63
N GLU A 77 6.86 -10.96 -10.85
CA GLU A 77 7.67 -11.91 -11.63
C GLU A 77 9.12 -11.42 -11.84
N ASP A 78 9.31 -10.14 -12.16
CA ASP A 78 10.65 -9.56 -12.39
C ASP A 78 11.55 -9.61 -11.14
N LEU A 79 10.96 -9.44 -9.96
CA LEU A 79 11.67 -9.46 -8.69
C LEU A 79 11.82 -10.88 -8.17
N HIS A 80 10.88 -11.78 -8.47
CA HIS A 80 10.97 -13.20 -8.12
C HIS A 80 12.23 -13.85 -8.68
N ILE A 81 12.64 -13.50 -9.90
CA ILE A 81 13.85 -14.06 -10.54
C ILE A 81 15.13 -13.61 -9.80
N SER A 82 15.15 -12.40 -9.25
CA SER A 82 16.32 -11.85 -8.55
C SER A 82 16.58 -12.48 -7.17
N PHE A 83 15.56 -13.06 -6.52
CA PHE A 83 15.71 -13.75 -5.22
C PHE A 83 16.04 -15.24 -5.33
N ASN A 84 16.01 -15.81 -6.54
CA ASN A 84 16.31 -17.23 -6.81
C ASN A 84 17.66 -17.43 -7.53
N ARG A 85 18.48 -16.38 -7.63
CA ARG A 85 19.91 -16.45 -7.98
C ARG A 85 20.77 -16.29 -6.74
#